data_AF-F2N6V2-F1
#
_entry.id   AF-F2N6V2-F1
#
_cell.length_a   1.000
_cell.length_b   1.000
_cell.length_c   1.000
_cell.angle_alpha   90.00
_cell.angle_beta   90.00
_cell.angle_gamma   90.00
#
_symmetry.space_group_name_H-M   'P 1'
#
loop_
_entity.id
_entity.type
_entity.pdbx_description
1 polymer ?
#
loop_
_entity_poly.entity_id
_entity_poly.type
_entity_poly.pdbx_seq_one_letter_code
_entity_poly.pdbx_strand_id
1 'polypeptide(L)'
;MDPFFFLRPREEEPLTLQTAVFTPQEVFTLMDGGFELGMFAAHQMNINMRFYKSHGLGPWREALIERLAPAGLMDRSGEPCPELAEALAPLRSLGSFVGDGDLVDMDTTRDVRSCVVSVDETWSRATAVVRAHGGFRLVPFGPDRSWWPVIFERVFRLEGRYLPSKWSQHEIHGGFKRKDEEFDHALRGGERAARAYCEAHGVDPAPLVDLVLSRRRGFRGPSGISMYAYRIVGCELPKNLPCRMPVPESGKSRSRFSVVYPQKGFVIFFGCSPLPDFPDDWSKHPELRDACRYKGFDFLAADEPLMDNVLGFCDYPEED
;
A
#
# COMPACT_ATOMS: atom_id res chain seq x y z
N MET A 1 33.70 -24.78 40.60
CA MET A 1 33.12 -23.82 39.64
C MET A 1 32.29 -24.66 38.68
N ASP A 2 30.97 -24.54 38.77
CA ASP A 2 30.04 -25.48 38.10
C ASP A 2 29.96 -25.17 36.59
N PRO A 3 30.35 -26.10 35.69
CA PRO A 3 30.47 -25.84 34.25
C PRO A 3 29.13 -25.72 33.50
N PHE A 4 27.99 -25.83 34.19
CA PHE A 4 26.66 -25.83 33.57
C PHE A 4 25.95 -24.46 33.49
N PHE A 5 26.64 -23.35 33.77
CA PHE A 5 26.04 -22.01 33.73
C PHE A 5 25.66 -21.48 32.32
N PHE A 6 25.99 -22.20 31.24
CA PHE A 6 25.72 -21.79 29.86
C PHE A 6 24.46 -22.41 29.22
N LEU A 7 23.67 -23.18 29.97
CA LEU A 7 22.40 -23.76 29.51
C LEU A 7 21.20 -23.30 30.35
N ARG A 8 21.12 -22.00 30.65
CA ARG A 8 19.80 -21.44 30.96
C ARG A 8 19.05 -21.32 29.64
N PRO A 9 17.87 -21.94 29.48
CA PRO A 9 16.95 -21.54 28.43
C PRO A 9 16.83 -20.02 28.53
N ARG A 10 17.10 -19.32 27.44
CA ARG A 10 16.70 -17.91 27.36
C ARG A 10 15.20 -17.96 27.61
N GLU A 11 14.72 -17.33 28.67
CA GLU A 11 13.28 -17.13 28.85
C GLU A 11 12.81 -16.45 27.57
N GLU A 12 12.14 -17.20 26.72
CA GLU A 12 11.54 -16.66 25.51
C GLU A 12 10.49 -15.68 26.01
N GLU A 13 10.69 -14.39 25.72
CA GLU A 13 9.70 -13.38 26.06
C GLU A 13 8.33 -13.82 25.51
N PRO A 14 7.24 -13.63 26.27
CA PRO A 14 5.91 -14.00 25.80
C PRO A 14 5.66 -13.38 24.43
N LEU A 15 5.13 -14.17 23.51
CA LEU A 15 4.74 -13.70 22.19
C LEU A 15 3.76 -12.53 22.32
N THR A 16 4.02 -11.42 21.64
CA THR A 16 3.12 -10.25 21.59
C THR A 16 2.72 -9.98 20.15
N LEU A 17 1.72 -9.14 19.91
CA LEU A 17 1.38 -8.73 18.55
C LEU A 17 2.57 -8.09 17.83
N GLN A 18 3.37 -7.29 18.55
CA GLN A 18 4.54 -6.60 17.99
C GLN A 18 5.66 -7.55 17.57
N THR A 19 5.82 -8.66 18.30
CA THR A 19 6.89 -9.65 18.05
C THR A 19 6.42 -10.84 17.21
N ALA A 20 5.11 -11.06 17.09
CA ALA A 20 4.53 -12.14 16.32
C ALA A 20 4.83 -12.02 14.82
N VAL A 21 5.32 -13.12 14.26
CA VAL A 21 5.44 -13.32 12.82
C VAL A 21 4.44 -14.38 12.41
N PHE A 22 3.56 -14.04 11.49
CA PHE A 22 2.50 -14.88 10.97
C PHE A 22 2.89 -15.43 9.60
N THR A 23 2.63 -16.71 9.38
CA THR A 23 2.71 -17.30 8.04
C THR A 23 1.52 -16.85 7.19
N PRO A 24 1.60 -16.95 5.85
CA PRO A 24 0.44 -16.73 4.96
C PRO A 24 -0.82 -17.47 5.39
N GLN A 25 -0.66 -18.72 5.82
CA GLN A 25 -1.74 -19.59 6.27
C GLN A 25 -2.41 -19.06 7.51
N GLU A 26 -1.62 -18.57 8.47
CA GLU A 26 -2.16 -18.02 9.72
C GLU A 26 -2.89 -16.70 9.47
N VAL A 27 -2.36 -15.81 8.61
CA VAL A 27 -3.10 -14.60 8.22
C VAL A 27 -4.41 -14.98 7.54
N PHE A 28 -4.40 -15.94 6.61
CA PHE A 28 -5.63 -16.42 5.96
C PHE A 28 -6.65 -17.00 6.95
N THR A 29 -6.20 -17.77 7.94
CA THR A 29 -7.04 -18.30 9.01
C THR A 29 -7.59 -17.20 9.92
N LEU A 30 -6.78 -16.21 10.28
CA LEU A 30 -7.18 -15.01 11.03
C LEU A 30 -8.15 -14.13 10.24
N MET A 31 -8.23 -14.30 8.92
CA MET A 31 -9.18 -13.62 8.04
C MET A 31 -10.41 -14.49 7.72
N ASP A 32 -10.64 -15.54 8.53
CA ASP A 32 -11.77 -16.46 8.40
C ASP A 32 -11.86 -17.12 7.00
N GLY A 33 -10.69 -17.39 6.40
CA GLY A 33 -10.58 -17.98 5.06
C GLY A 33 -10.79 -16.98 3.93
N GLY A 34 -10.80 -15.68 4.24
CA GLY A 34 -10.73 -14.58 3.28
C GLY A 34 -9.29 -14.16 2.97
N PHE A 35 -9.11 -13.45 1.87
CA PHE A 35 -7.87 -12.75 1.57
C PHE A 35 -7.93 -11.33 2.14
N GLU A 36 -6.79 -10.84 2.65
CA GLU A 36 -6.69 -9.44 3.07
C GLU A 36 -6.78 -8.49 1.88
N LEU A 37 -7.21 -7.25 2.13
CA LEU A 37 -7.50 -6.23 1.12
C LEU A 37 -6.39 -6.05 0.07
N GLY A 38 -5.13 -5.96 0.48
CA GLY A 38 -4.00 -5.82 -0.45
C GLY A 38 -3.39 -7.13 -0.96
N MET A 39 -4.00 -8.27 -0.62
CA MET A 39 -3.63 -9.64 -0.98
C MET A 39 -2.12 -9.88 -0.96
N PHE A 40 -1.46 -9.57 0.16
CA PHE A 40 0.00 -9.62 0.28
C PHE A 40 0.47 -10.81 1.10
N ALA A 41 0.05 -10.92 2.35
CA ALA A 41 0.31 -12.08 3.19
C ALA A 41 -0.62 -13.25 2.85
N ALA A 42 -1.93 -13.01 2.94
CA ALA A 42 -2.96 -13.97 2.56
C ALA A 42 -3.22 -13.88 1.05
N HIS A 43 -2.30 -14.45 0.25
CA HIS A 43 -2.44 -14.61 -1.18
C HIS A 43 -2.52 -16.09 -1.54
N GLN A 44 -3.41 -16.48 -2.46
CA GLN A 44 -3.63 -17.87 -2.84
C GLN A 44 -2.40 -18.61 -3.40
N MET A 45 -1.39 -17.89 -3.93
CA MET A 45 -0.11 -18.51 -4.33
C MET A 45 0.77 -18.91 -3.13
N ASN A 46 0.52 -18.31 -1.96
CA ASN A 46 1.26 -18.57 -0.73
C ASN A 46 0.54 -19.56 0.19
N ILE A 47 -0.66 -20.01 -0.19
CA ILE A 47 -1.54 -20.84 0.62
C ILE A 47 -1.75 -22.18 -0.08
N ASN A 48 -1.73 -23.28 0.68
CA ASN A 48 -2.07 -24.59 0.15
C ASN A 48 -3.60 -24.70 -0.07
N MET A 49 -4.08 -24.14 -1.17
CA MET A 49 -5.51 -24.11 -1.51
C MET A 49 -6.10 -25.51 -1.70
N ARG A 50 -5.28 -26.51 -2.07
CA ARG A 50 -5.73 -27.91 -2.16
C ARG A 50 -6.05 -28.46 -0.78
N PHE A 51 -5.18 -28.24 0.21
CA PHE A 51 -5.43 -28.65 1.59
C PHE A 51 -6.68 -27.98 2.15
N TYR A 52 -6.81 -26.66 1.97
CA TYR A 52 -7.98 -25.90 2.41
C TYR A 52 -9.28 -26.45 1.83
N LYS A 53 -9.32 -26.72 0.51
CA LYS A 53 -10.52 -27.30 -0.14
C LYS A 53 -10.89 -28.69 0.39
N SER A 54 -9.93 -29.46 0.89
CA SER A 54 -10.17 -30.82 1.40
C SER A 54 -10.49 -30.87 2.90
N HIS A 55 -9.93 -29.96 3.71
CA HIS A 55 -9.99 -30.03 5.18
C HIS A 55 -10.59 -28.78 5.84
N GLY A 56 -10.89 -27.73 5.08
CA GLY A 56 -11.36 -26.45 5.62
C GLY A 56 -10.30 -25.72 6.45
N LEU A 57 -10.77 -24.78 7.29
CA LEU A 57 -9.91 -24.01 8.21
C LEU A 57 -9.58 -24.75 9.51
N GLY A 58 -10.33 -25.80 9.87
CA GLY A 58 -10.30 -26.43 11.19
C GLY A 58 -8.88 -26.75 11.69
N PRO A 59 -8.11 -27.57 10.95
CA PRO A 59 -6.74 -27.93 11.37
C PRO A 59 -5.81 -26.73 11.51
N TRP A 60 -5.98 -25.70 10.68
CA TRP A 60 -5.18 -24.49 10.75
C TRP A 60 -5.58 -23.60 11.92
N ARG A 61 -6.88 -23.54 12.24
CA ARG A 61 -7.41 -22.81 13.40
C ARG A 61 -6.96 -23.46 14.70
N GLU A 62 -6.98 -24.79 14.80
CA GLU A 62 -6.46 -25.53 15.96
C GLU A 62 -4.97 -25.23 16.20
N ALA A 63 -4.13 -25.35 15.18
CA ALA A 63 -2.71 -25.03 15.29
C ALA A 63 -2.44 -23.56 15.67
N LEU A 64 -3.27 -22.64 15.18
CA LEU A 64 -3.18 -21.22 15.51
C LEU A 64 -3.56 -20.95 16.97
N ILE A 65 -4.62 -21.59 17.47
CA ILE A 65 -5.04 -21.50 18.89
C ILE A 65 -3.92 -22.04 19.79
N GLU A 66 -3.36 -23.21 19.50
CA GLU A 66 -2.26 -23.80 20.27
C GLU A 66 -1.07 -22.84 20.40
N ARG A 67 -0.77 -22.07 19.35
CA ARG A 67 0.33 -21.10 19.33
C ARG A 67 -0.01 -19.78 20.03
N LEU A 68 -1.20 -19.23 19.79
CA LEU A 68 -1.54 -17.85 20.17
C LEU A 68 -2.30 -17.74 21.51
N ALA A 69 -3.03 -18.78 21.92
CA ALA A 69 -3.78 -18.77 23.16
C ALA A 69 -2.90 -18.68 24.43
N PRO A 70 -1.75 -19.37 24.54
CA PRO A 70 -0.85 -19.21 25.68
C PRO A 70 -0.33 -17.77 25.87
N ALA A 71 -0.27 -17.02 24.77
CA ALA A 71 0.14 -15.61 24.73
C ALA A 71 -1.02 -14.62 24.94
N GLY A 72 -2.26 -15.10 25.06
CA GLY A 72 -3.44 -14.25 25.20
C GLY A 72 -3.81 -13.46 23.94
N LEU A 73 -3.24 -13.79 22.78
CA LEU A 73 -3.58 -13.16 21.50
C LEU A 73 -4.88 -13.72 20.91
N MET A 74 -5.29 -14.91 21.35
CA MET A 74 -6.56 -15.54 21.02
C MET A 74 -7.10 -16.29 22.24
N ASP A 75 -8.40 -16.54 22.28
CA ASP A 75 -8.99 -17.44 23.26
C ASP A 75 -9.01 -18.91 22.79
N ARG A 76 -9.53 -19.80 23.63
CA ARG A 76 -9.61 -21.25 23.33
C ARG A 76 -10.63 -21.60 22.23
N SER A 77 -11.53 -20.69 21.90
CA SER A 77 -12.50 -20.87 20.80
C SER A 77 -11.95 -20.39 19.45
N GLY A 78 -10.82 -19.70 19.47
CA GLY A 78 -10.22 -19.11 18.29
C GLY A 78 -10.68 -17.68 18.02
N GLU A 79 -11.21 -16.98 19.02
CA GLU A 79 -11.51 -15.55 18.89
C GLU A 79 -10.27 -14.71 19.21
N PRO A 80 -9.90 -13.73 18.36
CA PRO A 80 -8.78 -12.84 18.63
C PRO A 80 -9.05 -11.93 19.83
N CYS A 81 -8.01 -11.62 20.60
CA CYS A 81 -8.11 -10.59 21.64
C CYS A 81 -8.38 -9.21 21.01
N PRO A 82 -8.84 -8.19 21.78
CA PRO A 82 -9.16 -6.88 21.24
C PRO A 82 -8.03 -6.25 20.42
N GLU A 83 -6.79 -6.35 20.88
CA GLU A 83 -5.62 -5.80 20.18
C GLU A 83 -5.42 -6.45 18.79
N LEU A 84 -5.51 -7.79 18.71
CA LEU A 84 -5.39 -8.51 17.45
C LEU A 84 -6.60 -8.26 16.54
N ALA A 85 -7.81 -8.20 17.10
CA ALA A 85 -9.02 -7.89 16.37
C ALA A 85 -8.97 -6.49 15.74
N GLU A 86 -8.48 -5.50 16.49
CA GLU A 86 -8.24 -4.13 16.00
C GLU A 86 -7.21 -4.11 14.86
N ALA A 87 -6.11 -4.85 14.99
CA ALA A 87 -5.11 -4.95 13.93
C ALA A 87 -5.65 -5.62 12.65
N LEU A 88 -6.55 -6.61 12.77
CA LEU A 88 -7.15 -7.31 11.63
C LEU A 88 -8.27 -6.51 10.95
N ALA A 89 -8.95 -5.61 11.66
CA ALA A 89 -10.12 -4.90 11.14
C ALA A 89 -9.87 -4.15 9.80
N PRO A 90 -8.80 -3.35 9.62
CA PRO A 90 -8.51 -2.68 8.34
C PRO A 90 -8.24 -3.64 7.19
N LEU A 91 -7.74 -4.85 7.49
CA LEU A 91 -7.44 -5.86 6.46
C LEU A 91 -8.71 -6.50 5.89
N ARG A 92 -9.81 -6.51 6.67
CA ARG A 92 -11.13 -7.08 6.34
C ARG A 92 -12.06 -6.08 5.66
N SER A 93 -11.83 -4.78 5.88
CA SER A 93 -12.71 -3.71 5.43
C SER A 93 -12.53 -3.40 3.93
N LEU A 94 -13.62 -3.06 3.24
CA LEU A 94 -13.59 -2.48 1.89
C LEU A 94 -13.17 -1.01 1.98
N GLY A 95 -11.90 -0.77 2.29
CA GLY A 95 -11.34 0.56 2.44
C GLY A 95 -10.40 0.94 1.30
N SER A 96 -9.21 1.40 1.69
CA SER A 96 -8.10 1.69 0.78
C SER A 96 -6.87 0.90 1.19
N PHE A 97 -6.00 0.57 0.24
CA PHE A 97 -4.67 0.06 0.56
C PHE A 97 -3.61 0.70 -0.32
N VAL A 98 -2.36 0.65 0.14
CA VAL A 98 -1.17 0.98 -0.63
C VAL A 98 -0.06 -0.02 -0.36
N GLY A 99 0.60 -0.49 -1.41
CA GLY A 99 1.77 -1.37 -1.30
C GLY A 99 2.96 -0.83 -2.10
N ASP A 100 4.17 -1.19 -1.71
CA ASP A 100 5.37 -0.88 -2.49
C ASP A 100 5.58 -1.88 -3.62
N GLY A 101 6.30 -1.49 -4.67
CA GLY A 101 6.65 -2.37 -5.79
C GLY A 101 5.50 -2.67 -6.74
N ASP A 102 5.75 -3.59 -7.67
CA ASP A 102 4.77 -3.98 -8.67
C ASP A 102 3.76 -4.97 -8.10
N LEU A 103 2.51 -4.89 -8.57
CA LEU A 103 1.50 -5.88 -8.26
C LEU A 103 1.86 -7.21 -8.91
N VAL A 104 1.57 -8.30 -8.19
CA VAL A 104 1.67 -9.66 -8.72
C VAL A 104 0.64 -9.83 -9.84
N ASP A 105 1.12 -10.16 -11.05
CA ASP A 105 0.32 -10.59 -12.17
C ASP A 105 0.46 -12.11 -12.42
N MET A 106 -0.19 -12.63 -13.46
CA MET A 106 -0.16 -14.07 -13.78
C MET A 106 1.24 -14.55 -14.24
N ASP A 107 2.08 -13.63 -14.70
CA ASP A 107 3.42 -13.91 -15.26
C ASP A 107 4.51 -13.74 -14.20
N THR A 108 4.25 -12.95 -13.16
CA THR A 108 5.11 -12.74 -11.99
C THR A 108 4.72 -13.68 -10.85
N THR A 109 5.44 -14.79 -10.72
CA THR A 109 5.16 -15.79 -9.67
C THR A 109 5.64 -15.39 -8.28
N ARG A 110 6.39 -14.29 -8.14
CA ARG A 110 6.98 -13.85 -6.87
C ARG A 110 6.55 -12.44 -6.51
N ASP A 111 5.82 -12.34 -5.41
CA ASP A 111 5.54 -11.07 -4.76
C ASP A 111 6.84 -10.49 -4.17
N VAL A 112 7.30 -9.37 -4.74
CA VAL A 112 8.51 -8.66 -4.30
C VAL A 112 8.22 -7.49 -3.36
N ARG A 113 6.94 -7.21 -3.10
CA ARG A 113 6.53 -6.15 -2.19
C ARG A 113 7.07 -6.45 -0.79
N SER A 114 7.39 -5.41 -0.05
CA SER A 114 7.90 -5.50 1.31
C SER A 114 6.86 -5.09 2.34
N CYS A 115 5.87 -4.28 1.96
CA CYS A 115 4.85 -3.75 2.84
C CYS A 115 3.55 -3.45 2.09
N VAL A 116 2.42 -3.69 2.75
CA VAL A 116 1.10 -3.16 2.38
C VAL A 116 0.47 -2.50 3.59
N VAL A 117 -0.04 -1.28 3.44
CA VAL A 117 -0.87 -0.59 4.42
C VAL A 117 -2.31 -0.63 3.97
N SER A 118 -3.22 -1.10 4.83
CA SER A 118 -4.67 -1.03 4.62
C SER A 118 -5.29 -0.05 5.60
N VAL A 119 -6.22 0.76 5.10
CA VAL A 119 -6.98 1.76 5.86
C VAL A 119 -8.45 1.44 5.68
N ASP A 120 -9.23 1.45 6.77
CA ASP A 120 -10.67 1.21 6.69
C ASP A 120 -11.42 2.36 6.00
N GLU A 121 -12.67 2.11 5.63
CA GLU A 121 -13.52 3.06 4.89
C GLU A 121 -13.60 4.45 5.55
N THR A 122 -13.69 4.47 6.89
CA THR A 122 -13.88 5.69 7.69
C THR A 122 -12.57 6.39 8.01
N TRP A 123 -11.42 5.86 7.58
CA TRP A 123 -10.11 6.38 7.95
C TRP A 123 -9.91 6.44 9.47
N SER A 124 -10.53 5.53 10.21
CA SER A 124 -10.42 5.44 11.67
C SER A 124 -9.33 4.49 12.11
N ARG A 125 -8.99 3.49 11.28
CA ARG A 125 -7.98 2.47 11.58
C ARG A 125 -7.13 2.17 10.37
N ALA A 126 -5.85 1.90 10.63
CA ALA A 126 -4.90 1.44 9.62
C ALA A 126 -3.98 0.37 10.20
N THR A 127 -3.63 -0.60 9.36
CA THR A 127 -2.68 -1.66 9.69
C THR A 127 -1.76 -1.90 8.50
N ALA A 128 -0.45 -1.96 8.77
CA ALA A 128 0.50 -2.49 7.80
C ALA A 128 0.73 -3.99 7.98
N VAL A 129 0.85 -4.69 6.87
CA VAL A 129 1.36 -6.05 6.77
C VAL A 129 2.77 -5.94 6.21
N VAL A 130 3.76 -6.25 7.04
CA VAL A 130 5.18 -6.04 6.73
C VAL A 130 5.89 -7.39 6.60
N ARG A 131 6.63 -7.59 5.50
CA ARG A 131 7.42 -8.80 5.30
C ARG A 131 8.52 -8.91 6.37
N ALA A 132 8.58 -10.05 7.03
CA ALA A 132 9.58 -10.38 8.03
C ALA A 132 10.27 -11.71 7.70
N HIS A 133 11.35 -12.03 8.42
CA HIS A 133 11.98 -13.34 8.28
C HIS A 133 10.98 -14.43 8.71
N GLY A 134 10.68 -15.36 7.80
CA GLY A 134 9.74 -16.47 8.06
C GLY A 134 8.25 -16.15 7.90
N GLY A 135 7.85 -14.92 7.57
CA GLY A 135 6.44 -14.57 7.41
C GLY A 135 6.16 -13.07 7.35
N PHE A 136 5.12 -12.64 8.05
CA PHE A 136 4.60 -11.28 8.04
C PHE A 136 4.31 -10.78 9.45
N ARG A 137 4.53 -9.49 9.69
CA ARG A 137 4.11 -8.81 10.93
C ARG A 137 2.92 -7.93 10.64
N LEU A 138 2.03 -7.83 11.62
CA LEU A 138 0.95 -6.86 11.62
C LEU A 138 1.40 -5.66 12.45
N VAL A 139 1.33 -4.46 11.86
CA VAL A 139 1.73 -3.20 12.51
C VAL A 139 0.51 -2.28 12.50
N PRO A 140 -0.34 -2.30 13.54
CA PRO A 140 -1.43 -1.35 13.66
C PRO A 140 -0.86 0.07 13.88
N PHE A 141 -1.52 1.08 13.31
CA PHE A 141 -1.06 2.48 13.40
C PHE A 141 -1.52 3.16 14.71
N GLY A 142 -2.38 2.49 15.47
CA GLY A 142 -2.96 3.03 16.70
C GLY A 142 -4.02 4.12 16.44
N PRO A 143 -4.70 4.57 17.50
CA PRO A 143 -5.83 5.51 17.38
C PRO A 143 -5.40 6.97 17.15
N ASP A 144 -4.16 7.32 17.48
CA ASP A 144 -3.65 8.69 17.31
C ASP A 144 -3.15 8.92 15.88
N ARG A 145 -3.97 9.62 15.08
CA ARG A 145 -3.67 9.96 13.69
C ARG A 145 -2.43 10.81 13.50
N SER A 146 -1.96 11.54 14.51
CA SER A 146 -0.76 12.38 14.41
C SER A 146 0.51 11.55 14.20
N TRP A 147 0.51 10.28 14.63
CA TRP A 147 1.62 9.34 14.46
C TRP A 147 1.59 8.58 13.14
N TRP A 148 0.45 8.54 12.45
CA TRP A 148 0.28 7.74 11.25
C TRP A 148 1.31 8.03 10.15
N PRO A 149 1.65 9.30 9.84
CA PRO A 149 2.71 9.60 8.87
C PRO A 149 4.06 8.99 9.23
N VAL A 150 4.46 9.07 10.50
CA VAL A 150 5.73 8.54 10.99
C VAL A 150 5.76 7.00 10.90
N ILE A 151 4.66 6.35 11.28
CA ILE A 151 4.52 4.89 11.18
C ILE A 151 4.54 4.46 9.71
N PHE A 152 3.84 5.19 8.84
CA PHE A 152 3.83 4.96 7.39
C PHE A 152 5.25 5.01 6.80
N GLU A 153 6.00 6.07 7.11
CA GLU A 153 7.38 6.20 6.68
C GLU A 153 8.25 5.05 7.21
N ARG A 154 8.07 4.64 8.47
CA ARG A 154 8.82 3.52 9.05
C ARG A 154 8.55 2.19 8.34
N VAL A 155 7.29 1.84 8.11
CA VAL A 155 6.95 0.53 7.49
C VAL A 155 7.44 0.43 6.05
N PHE A 156 7.50 1.55 5.32
CA PHE A 156 8.11 1.65 3.99
C PHE A 156 9.62 1.95 3.99
N ARG A 157 10.28 1.95 5.16
CA ARG A 157 11.74 2.20 5.32
C ARG A 157 12.17 3.56 4.74
N LEU A 158 11.33 4.55 4.95
CA LEU A 158 11.49 5.95 4.61
C LEU A 158 11.91 6.82 5.80
N GLU A 159 11.83 6.30 7.04
CA GLU A 159 12.28 7.00 8.25
C GLU A 159 13.72 7.52 8.08
N GLY A 160 13.90 8.83 8.25
CA GLY A 160 15.19 9.53 8.03
C GLY A 160 15.64 9.68 6.57
N ARG A 161 14.85 9.19 5.60
CA ARG A 161 15.10 9.30 4.15
C ARG A 161 14.10 10.18 3.43
N TYR A 162 12.86 10.23 3.91
CA TYR A 162 11.86 11.17 3.46
C TYR A 162 12.16 12.56 4.02
N LEU A 163 12.18 13.54 3.12
CA LEU A 163 12.39 14.94 3.42
C LEU A 163 11.24 15.70 2.77
N PRO A 164 10.41 16.40 3.55
CA PRO A 164 9.42 17.30 2.97
C PRO A 164 10.06 18.28 2.00
N SER A 165 9.33 18.59 0.95
CA SER A 165 9.69 19.62 -0.01
C SER A 165 9.66 21.00 0.67
N LYS A 166 10.53 21.90 0.22
CA LYS A 166 10.42 23.33 0.57
C LYS A 166 9.34 24.07 -0.24
N TRP A 167 8.81 23.40 -1.25
CA TRP A 167 7.76 23.86 -2.14
C TRP A 167 6.48 23.07 -1.84
N SER A 168 5.32 23.73 -1.92
CA SER A 168 4.02 23.08 -2.08
C SER A 168 3.54 23.38 -3.50
N GLN A 169 3.30 22.34 -4.29
CA GLN A 169 2.78 22.46 -5.65
C GLN A 169 2.09 21.17 -6.04
N HIS A 170 0.86 21.29 -6.54
CA HIS A 170 0.06 20.21 -7.09
C HIS A 170 -0.21 20.47 -8.57
N GLU A 171 -0.08 19.44 -9.38
CA GLU A 171 -0.48 19.45 -10.78
C GLU A 171 -1.13 18.09 -11.12
N ILE A 172 -2.20 18.15 -11.91
CA ILE A 172 -2.94 16.97 -12.36
C ILE A 172 -3.66 17.26 -13.67
N HIS A 173 -3.63 16.31 -14.60
CA HIS A 173 -4.29 16.38 -15.89
C HIS A 173 -5.07 15.10 -16.18
N GLY A 174 -6.22 15.26 -16.84
CA GLY A 174 -7.04 14.18 -17.38
C GLY A 174 -6.50 13.66 -18.71
N GLY A 175 -7.20 12.69 -19.30
CA GLY A 175 -6.91 12.23 -20.66
C GLY A 175 -5.55 11.55 -20.82
N PHE A 176 -4.91 11.11 -19.72
CA PHE A 176 -3.55 10.60 -19.75
C PHE A 176 -3.43 9.35 -20.62
N LYS A 177 -2.62 9.46 -21.68
CA LYS A 177 -2.27 8.34 -22.56
C LYS A 177 -0.99 7.70 -22.05
N ARG A 178 -0.94 6.38 -21.97
CA ARG A 178 0.27 5.63 -21.49
C ARG A 178 1.56 5.92 -22.27
N LYS A 179 1.45 6.44 -23.50
CA LYS A 179 2.59 6.83 -24.37
C LYS A 179 3.00 8.29 -24.20
N ASP A 180 2.34 9.03 -23.31
CA ASP A 180 2.69 10.41 -23.02
C ASP A 180 3.93 10.46 -22.13
N GLU A 181 5.03 10.80 -22.79
CA GLU A 181 6.37 10.97 -22.22
C GLU A 181 6.71 12.44 -21.94
N GLU A 182 5.78 13.40 -22.10
CA GLU A 182 6.06 14.84 -22.01
C GLU A 182 6.73 15.21 -20.68
N PHE A 183 6.13 14.78 -19.57
CA PHE A 183 6.70 15.00 -18.24
C PHE A 183 8.05 14.31 -18.03
N ASP A 184 8.21 13.09 -18.56
CA ASP A 184 9.49 12.36 -18.49
C ASP A 184 10.58 13.07 -19.28
N HIS A 185 10.22 13.67 -20.43
CA HIS A 185 11.10 14.53 -21.20
C HIS A 185 11.47 15.81 -20.44
N ALA A 186 10.53 16.44 -19.73
CA ALA A 186 10.80 17.60 -18.88
C ALA A 186 11.83 17.26 -17.79
N LEU A 187 11.65 16.13 -17.11
CA LEU A 187 12.56 15.66 -16.05
C LEU A 187 13.96 15.30 -16.55
N ARG A 188 14.08 14.77 -17.78
CA ARG A 188 15.36 14.35 -18.38
C ARG A 188 16.06 15.48 -19.14
N GLY A 189 15.30 16.40 -19.72
CA GLY A 189 15.80 17.51 -20.54
C GLY A 189 16.48 18.64 -19.76
N GLY A 190 16.35 18.63 -18.43
CA GLY A 190 16.94 19.63 -17.54
C GLY A 190 16.18 20.96 -17.53
N GLU A 191 16.83 22.01 -17.04
CA GLU A 191 16.16 23.29 -16.72
C GLU A 191 15.29 23.86 -17.84
N ARG A 192 15.79 23.92 -19.08
CA ARG A 192 15.02 24.48 -20.20
C ARG A 192 13.74 23.69 -20.48
N ALA A 193 13.82 22.36 -20.42
CA ALA A 193 12.66 21.50 -20.65
C ALA A 193 11.66 21.59 -19.50
N ALA A 194 12.14 21.65 -18.25
CA ALA A 194 11.31 21.87 -17.07
C ALA A 194 10.55 23.21 -17.16
N ARG A 195 11.22 24.30 -17.54
CA ARG A 195 10.57 25.62 -17.71
C ARG A 195 9.50 25.61 -18.80
N ALA A 196 9.79 25.01 -19.95
CA ALA A 196 8.84 24.91 -21.05
C ALA A 196 7.59 24.09 -20.68
N TYR A 197 7.77 22.98 -19.94
CA TYR A 197 6.66 22.21 -19.40
C TYR A 197 5.82 23.08 -18.45
N CYS A 198 6.46 23.73 -17.48
CA CYS A 198 5.74 24.55 -16.51
C CYS A 198 4.98 25.71 -17.15
N GLU A 199 5.54 26.34 -18.19
CA GLU A 199 4.88 27.38 -18.97
C GLU A 199 3.65 26.85 -19.72
N ALA A 200 3.76 25.68 -20.35
CA ALA A 200 2.66 25.05 -21.09
C ALA A 200 1.49 24.64 -20.19
N HIS A 201 1.79 24.24 -18.95
CA HIS A 201 0.80 23.75 -17.97
C HIS A 201 0.42 24.80 -16.91
N GLY A 202 0.92 26.04 -17.02
CA GLY A 202 0.55 27.14 -16.12
C GLY A 202 1.00 26.98 -14.67
N VAL A 203 2.06 26.22 -14.40
CA VAL A 203 2.58 25.95 -13.04
C VAL A 203 3.88 26.70 -12.77
N ASP A 204 4.22 26.94 -11.50
CA ASP A 204 5.49 27.59 -11.15
C ASP A 204 6.68 26.70 -11.59
N PRO A 205 7.63 27.23 -12.38
CA PRO A 205 8.82 26.47 -12.77
C PRO A 205 9.82 26.24 -11.63
N ALA A 206 9.79 27.03 -10.55
CA ALA A 206 10.82 26.99 -9.52
C ALA A 206 10.99 25.60 -8.86
N PRO A 207 9.93 24.87 -8.49
CA PRO A 207 10.06 23.54 -7.89
C PRO A 207 10.64 22.50 -8.85
N LEU A 208 10.14 22.44 -10.09
CA LEU A 208 10.60 21.47 -11.08
C LEU A 208 12.04 21.75 -11.51
N VAL A 209 12.43 23.04 -11.62
CA VAL A 209 13.80 23.45 -11.89
C VAL A 209 14.75 23.04 -10.74
N ASP A 210 14.38 23.24 -9.47
CA ASP A 210 15.17 22.76 -8.32
C ASP A 210 15.40 21.25 -8.36
N LEU A 211 14.34 20.48 -8.68
CA LEU A 211 14.39 19.03 -8.82
C LEU A 211 15.37 18.60 -9.92
N VAL A 212 15.22 19.10 -11.16
CA VAL A 212 16.07 18.67 -12.28
C VAL A 212 17.52 19.13 -12.15
N LEU A 213 17.78 20.28 -11.52
CA LEU A 213 19.14 20.74 -11.24
C LEU A 213 19.81 19.91 -10.16
N SER A 214 19.06 19.42 -9.16
CA SER A 214 19.59 18.54 -8.14
C SER A 214 20.13 17.22 -8.73
N ARG A 215 19.44 16.65 -9.73
CA ARG A 215 19.88 15.45 -10.48
C ARG A 215 21.25 15.60 -11.16
N ARG A 216 21.58 16.80 -11.65
CA ARG A 216 22.87 17.07 -12.34
C ARG A 216 24.08 17.14 -11.40
N ARG A 217 23.89 17.41 -10.11
CA ARG A 217 24.99 17.57 -9.13
C ARG A 217 25.46 16.26 -8.50
N GLY A 218 25.38 15.15 -9.25
CA GLY A 218 25.73 13.82 -8.73
C GLY A 218 24.67 13.21 -7.81
N PHE A 219 23.47 13.79 -7.74
CA PHE A 219 22.30 13.12 -7.19
C PHE A 219 21.91 11.97 -8.12
N ARG A 220 22.56 10.82 -7.92
CA ARG A 220 22.07 9.51 -8.35
C ARG A 220 21.00 8.99 -7.39
N GLY A 221 20.27 9.89 -6.71
CA GLY A 221 19.45 9.62 -5.53
C GLY A 221 18.51 8.43 -5.71
N PRO A 222 18.10 7.79 -4.60
CA PRO A 222 17.55 6.45 -4.57
C PRO A 222 16.46 6.33 -5.61
N SER A 223 16.55 5.26 -6.40
CA SER A 223 15.48 4.74 -7.24
C SER A 223 14.14 5.07 -6.59
N GLY A 224 13.31 5.87 -7.29
CA GLY A 224 12.00 6.26 -6.78
C GLY A 224 11.25 5.03 -6.29
N ILE A 225 10.52 5.17 -5.19
CA ILE A 225 9.79 4.05 -4.62
C ILE A 225 8.42 4.04 -5.28
N SER A 226 8.19 3.01 -6.09
CA SER A 226 6.89 2.74 -6.66
C SER A 226 5.94 2.30 -5.57
N MET A 227 4.77 2.91 -5.53
CA MET A 227 3.67 2.58 -4.64
C MET A 227 2.40 2.44 -5.45
N TYR A 228 1.65 1.37 -5.23
CA TYR A 228 0.34 1.16 -5.84
C TYR A 228 -0.73 1.25 -4.77
N ALA A 229 -1.65 2.20 -4.93
CA ALA A 229 -2.80 2.40 -4.08
C ALA A 229 -4.11 2.08 -4.80
N TYR A 230 -5.06 1.51 -4.06
CA TYR A 230 -6.38 1.16 -4.55
C TYR A 230 -7.43 1.47 -3.49
N ARG A 231 -8.56 2.04 -3.92
CA ARG A 231 -9.74 2.31 -3.08
C ARG A 231 -10.93 1.56 -3.63
N ILE A 232 -11.60 0.81 -2.77
CA ILE A 232 -12.76 -0.03 -3.12
C ILE A 232 -13.94 0.15 -2.17
N VAL A 233 -14.01 1.32 -1.52
CA VAL A 233 -15.18 1.70 -0.72
C VAL A 233 -16.44 1.62 -1.59
N GLY A 234 -17.46 0.90 -1.11
CA GLY A 234 -18.73 0.71 -1.81
C GLY A 234 -18.68 -0.21 -3.04
N CYS A 235 -17.58 -0.95 -3.25
CA CYS A 235 -17.45 -1.91 -4.34
C CYS A 235 -17.89 -3.33 -3.92
N GLU A 236 -18.32 -4.13 -4.89
CA GLU A 236 -18.51 -5.57 -4.67
C GLU A 236 -17.34 -6.35 -5.27
N LEU A 237 -16.76 -7.26 -4.48
CA LEU A 237 -15.68 -8.12 -4.92
C LEU A 237 -16.21 -9.46 -5.46
N PRO A 238 -15.49 -10.09 -6.40
CA PRO A 238 -15.85 -11.42 -6.88
C PRO A 238 -15.96 -12.44 -5.76
N LYS A 239 -17.00 -13.30 -5.79
CA LYS A 239 -17.17 -14.41 -4.83
C LYS A 239 -15.98 -15.38 -4.82
N ASN A 240 -15.36 -15.56 -5.98
CA ASN A 240 -14.13 -16.32 -6.14
C ASN A 240 -12.99 -15.32 -6.37
N LEU A 241 -12.36 -14.88 -5.29
CA LEU A 241 -11.24 -13.95 -5.38
C LEU A 241 -10.12 -14.59 -6.24
N PRO A 242 -9.71 -13.93 -7.35
CA PRO A 242 -8.80 -14.53 -8.32
C PRO A 242 -7.36 -14.58 -7.79
N CYS A 243 -6.46 -15.16 -8.60
CA CYS A 243 -5.02 -15.21 -8.36
C CYS A 243 -4.27 -13.87 -8.39
N ARG A 244 -5.01 -12.78 -8.51
CA ARG A 244 -4.53 -11.41 -8.71
C ARG A 244 -5.33 -10.50 -7.81
N MET A 245 -4.83 -9.28 -7.60
CA MET A 245 -5.58 -8.20 -6.96
C MET A 245 -7.02 -8.17 -7.49
N PRO A 246 -8.04 -8.16 -6.60
CA PRO A 246 -9.40 -8.38 -7.04
C PRO A 246 -9.89 -7.10 -7.71
N VAL A 247 -10.19 -7.20 -9.01
CA VAL A 247 -10.90 -6.14 -9.72
C VAL A 247 -12.36 -6.25 -9.28
N PRO A 248 -12.96 -5.19 -8.73
CA PRO A 248 -14.36 -5.20 -8.33
C PRO A 248 -15.29 -5.60 -9.48
N GLU A 249 -16.33 -6.37 -9.16
CA GLU A 249 -17.39 -6.72 -10.12
C GLU A 249 -18.32 -5.54 -10.38
N SER A 250 -18.47 -4.65 -9.39
CA SER A 250 -19.28 -3.43 -9.42
C SER A 250 -18.69 -2.35 -8.49
N GLY A 251 -19.07 -1.10 -8.74
CA GLY A 251 -18.76 0.08 -7.93
C GLY A 251 -17.59 0.93 -8.45
N LYS A 252 -17.45 2.11 -7.83
CA LYS A 252 -16.54 3.16 -8.29
C LYS A 252 -15.16 3.09 -7.64
N SER A 253 -14.45 2.00 -7.89
CA SER A 253 -13.07 1.84 -7.43
C SER A 253 -12.14 2.90 -8.02
N ARG A 254 -11.08 3.24 -7.29
CA ARG A 254 -10.05 4.19 -7.75
C ARG A 254 -8.67 3.54 -7.61
N SER A 255 -7.78 3.83 -8.55
CA SER A 255 -6.38 3.43 -8.46
C SER A 255 -5.46 4.62 -8.59
N ARG A 256 -4.30 4.55 -7.93
CA ARG A 256 -3.22 5.51 -8.04
C ARG A 256 -1.90 4.76 -7.95
N PHE A 257 -1.07 4.88 -8.98
CA PHE A 257 0.33 4.50 -8.92
C PHE A 257 1.14 5.77 -8.67
N SER A 258 2.06 5.69 -7.72
CA SER A 258 2.92 6.81 -7.32
C SER A 258 4.38 6.39 -7.36
N VAL A 259 5.25 7.26 -7.85
CA VAL A 259 6.72 7.14 -7.71
C VAL A 259 7.17 8.24 -6.77
N VAL A 260 7.54 7.84 -5.56
CA VAL A 260 7.99 8.76 -4.52
C VAL A 260 9.50 8.96 -4.64
N TYR A 261 9.94 10.23 -4.62
CA TYR A 261 11.33 10.64 -4.51
C TYR A 261 11.56 11.23 -3.12
N PRO A 262 11.92 10.40 -2.12
CA PRO A 262 11.77 10.77 -0.71
C PRO A 262 12.61 11.99 -0.32
N GLN A 263 13.80 12.13 -0.89
CA GLN A 263 14.76 13.19 -0.55
C GLN A 263 14.36 14.58 -1.06
N LYS A 264 13.24 14.68 -1.78
CA LYS A 264 12.72 15.91 -2.37
C LYS A 264 11.25 16.16 -2.06
N GLY A 265 10.62 15.30 -1.26
CA GLY A 265 9.18 15.37 -0.99
C GLY A 265 8.36 15.37 -2.29
N PHE A 266 8.87 14.73 -3.35
CA PHE A 266 8.31 14.83 -4.69
C PHE A 266 7.67 13.50 -5.09
N VAL A 267 6.46 13.56 -5.64
CA VAL A 267 5.69 12.39 -6.05
C VAL A 267 5.24 12.58 -7.48
N ILE A 268 5.51 11.62 -8.35
CA ILE A 268 4.86 11.52 -9.66
C ILE A 268 3.74 10.51 -9.50
N PHE A 269 2.56 10.77 -10.05
CA PHE A 269 1.47 9.82 -9.94
C PHE A 269 0.65 9.74 -11.23
N PHE A 270 0.02 8.59 -11.42
CA PHE A 270 -1.02 8.39 -12.43
C PHE A 270 -2.03 7.38 -11.92
N GLY A 271 -3.26 7.44 -12.42
CA GLY A 271 -4.32 6.61 -11.89
C GLY A 271 -5.56 6.56 -12.76
N CYS A 272 -6.60 5.94 -12.23
CA CYS A 272 -7.94 5.93 -12.78
C CYS A 272 -8.93 6.33 -11.70
N SER A 273 -9.81 7.29 -12.00
CA SER A 273 -10.92 7.70 -11.14
C SER A 273 -12.19 7.81 -11.99
N PRO A 274 -13.21 6.96 -11.81
CA PRO A 274 -14.38 6.92 -12.69
C PRO A 274 -15.20 8.21 -12.56
N LEU A 275 -15.72 8.69 -13.69
CA LEU A 275 -16.65 9.83 -13.72
C LEU A 275 -17.97 9.50 -13.00
N PRO A 276 -18.68 10.50 -12.46
CA PRO A 276 -19.94 10.28 -11.75
C PRO A 276 -21.00 9.51 -12.54
N ASP A 277 -21.08 9.72 -13.85
CA ASP A 277 -22.12 9.12 -14.70
C ASP A 277 -21.75 7.75 -15.28
N PHE A 278 -20.55 7.24 -14.96
CA PHE A 278 -20.14 5.91 -15.45
C PHE A 278 -20.95 4.79 -14.78
N PRO A 279 -21.24 3.70 -15.51
CA PRO A 279 -21.93 2.55 -14.95
C PRO A 279 -21.08 1.88 -13.86
N ASP A 280 -21.73 1.16 -12.94
CA ASP A 280 -21.04 0.51 -11.82
C ASP A 280 -20.02 -0.55 -12.28
N ASP A 281 -20.16 -1.10 -13.48
CA ASP A 281 -19.22 -2.07 -14.06
C ASP A 281 -18.17 -1.44 -14.98
N TRP A 282 -17.95 -0.11 -14.90
CA TRP A 282 -17.00 0.66 -15.74
C TRP A 282 -15.61 0.01 -15.86
N SER A 283 -15.14 -0.67 -14.81
CA SER A 283 -13.83 -1.33 -14.76
C SER A 283 -13.68 -2.47 -15.78
N LYS A 284 -14.79 -3.00 -16.31
CA LYS A 284 -14.86 -4.04 -17.35
C LYS A 284 -14.76 -3.47 -18.77
N HIS A 285 -14.93 -2.15 -18.92
CA HIS A 285 -15.02 -1.45 -20.20
C HIS A 285 -13.70 -0.69 -20.47
N PRO A 286 -12.80 -1.20 -21.33
CA PRO A 286 -11.48 -0.61 -21.56
C PRO A 286 -11.50 0.87 -21.96
N GLU A 287 -12.47 1.27 -22.77
CA GLU A 287 -12.68 2.64 -23.24
C GLU A 287 -13.02 3.59 -22.09
N LEU A 288 -13.84 3.16 -21.13
CA LEU A 288 -14.17 3.95 -19.95
C LEU A 288 -12.96 4.09 -19.03
N ARG A 289 -12.21 2.99 -18.84
CA ARG A 289 -10.96 3.04 -18.06
C ARG A 289 -9.90 3.94 -18.67
N ASP A 290 -9.82 3.99 -19.99
CA ASP A 290 -8.88 4.86 -20.70
C ASP A 290 -9.31 6.33 -20.61
N ALA A 291 -10.63 6.60 -20.68
CA ALA A 291 -11.19 7.95 -20.57
C ALA A 291 -11.04 8.57 -19.18
N CYS A 292 -10.93 7.76 -18.13
CA CYS A 292 -10.86 8.24 -16.75
C CYS A 292 -9.44 8.22 -16.15
N ARG A 293 -8.41 8.21 -17.01
CA ARG A 293 -7.01 8.26 -16.59
C ARG A 293 -6.54 9.66 -16.31
N TYR A 294 -5.79 9.80 -15.22
CA TYR A 294 -5.11 11.04 -14.89
C TYR A 294 -3.62 10.78 -14.63
N LYS A 295 -2.83 11.84 -14.75
CA LYS A 295 -1.41 11.88 -14.38
C LYS A 295 -1.12 13.24 -13.77
N GLY A 296 -0.16 13.29 -12.87
CA GLY A 296 0.35 14.54 -12.37
C GLY A 296 1.55 14.38 -11.45
N PHE A 297 1.86 15.44 -10.71
CA PHE A 297 2.90 15.43 -9.70
C PHE A 297 2.61 16.35 -8.52
N ASP A 298 3.23 16.02 -7.39
CA ASP A 298 3.15 16.79 -6.16
C ASP A 298 4.56 17.10 -5.63
N PHE A 299 4.74 18.32 -5.15
CA PHE A 299 5.76 18.67 -4.18
C PHE A 299 5.07 18.85 -2.83
N LEU A 300 5.40 17.98 -1.87
CA LEU A 300 4.74 17.87 -0.58
C LEU A 300 5.52 18.63 0.50
N ALA A 301 4.95 19.73 0.97
CA ALA A 301 5.48 20.50 2.09
C ALA A 301 5.32 19.76 3.43
N ALA A 302 5.83 20.36 4.51
CA ALA A 302 5.88 19.71 5.83
C ALA A 302 4.50 19.39 6.43
N ASP A 303 3.46 20.13 6.02
CA ASP A 303 2.07 19.97 6.40
C ASP A 303 1.26 19.09 5.44
N GLU A 304 1.92 18.46 4.46
CA GLU A 304 1.31 17.58 3.45
C GLU A 304 1.89 16.14 3.58
N PRO A 305 1.38 15.31 4.50
CA PRO A 305 1.99 14.00 4.77
C PRO A 305 1.97 13.07 3.56
N LEU A 306 3.07 12.35 3.36
CA LEU A 306 3.19 11.39 2.26
C LEU A 306 2.06 10.36 2.25
N MET A 307 1.67 9.85 3.43
CA MET A 307 0.59 8.87 3.57
C MET A 307 -0.72 9.40 2.98
N ASP A 308 -1.10 10.63 3.35
CA ASP A 308 -2.35 11.24 2.92
C ASP A 308 -2.30 11.55 1.41
N ASN A 309 -1.13 11.87 0.86
CA ASN A 309 -0.96 12.03 -0.57
C ASN A 309 -1.14 10.70 -1.34
N VAL A 310 -0.40 9.64 -0.98
CA VAL A 310 -0.41 8.38 -1.75
C VAL A 310 -1.70 7.59 -1.61
N LEU A 311 -2.40 7.73 -0.48
CA LEU A 311 -3.74 7.18 -0.26
C LEU A 311 -4.86 8.21 -0.56
N GLY A 312 -4.47 9.42 -0.99
CA GLY A 312 -5.38 10.43 -1.52
C GLY A 312 -5.74 10.10 -2.96
N PHE A 313 -7.02 9.87 -3.21
CA PHE A 313 -7.53 9.58 -4.55
C PHE A 313 -8.22 10.82 -5.09
N CYS A 314 -7.70 11.36 -6.18
CA CYS A 314 -8.29 12.52 -6.83
C CYS A 314 -9.63 12.14 -7.47
N ASP A 315 -10.56 13.09 -7.49
CA ASP A 315 -11.62 13.05 -8.50
C ASP A 315 -10.99 13.23 -9.89
N TYR A 316 -11.69 12.80 -10.94
CA TYR A 316 -11.18 12.99 -12.28
C TYR A 316 -11.10 14.51 -12.58
N PRO A 317 -9.94 15.04 -13.00
CA PRO A 317 -9.84 16.43 -13.39
C PRO A 317 -10.63 16.63 -14.69
N GLU A 318 -11.78 17.28 -14.60
CA GLU A 318 -12.48 17.76 -15.79
C GLU A 318 -11.65 18.86 -16.45
N GLU A 319 -11.51 18.81 -17.78
CA GLU A 319 -10.93 19.94 -18.51
C GLU A 319 -12.00 21.03 -18.57
N ASP A 320 -11.73 22.18 -17.95
CA ASP A 320 -12.50 23.43 -18.16
C ASP A 320 -12.33 23.96 -19.60
#